data_AF-A0A1G3X1Q2-F1
#
_entry.id   AF-A0A1G3X1Q2-F1
#
_cell.length_a   1.000
_cell.length_b   1.000
_cell.length_c   1.000
_cell.angle_alpha   90.00
_cell.angle_beta   90.00
_cell.angle_gamma   90.00
#
_symmetry.space_group_name_H-M   'P 1'
#
loop_
_entity.id
_entity.type
_entity.pdbx_description
1 polymer ?
#
loop_
_entity_poly.entity_id
_entity_poly.type
_entity_poly.pdbx_seq_one_letter_code
_entity_poly.pdbx_strand_id
1 'polypeptide(L)'
;MKTMKWIFSFIFILGGLFILASCAQEVSAQDDTYVTVDINPSVELIVNPKEIVVYANPLNEDGEVLLAEIDLIGLHMDEALDLVIQTAIELGYIDVDAEETFVSVSAISRNSEMGEKMRERAKEHINNAFKDRVMMGRAEDKGYTPEFLAEAESYGVTPGFLFLAKSAVLVDDELTLEVAVTLTVEELQALLKDARSEMRTVAQALKDEFLAAREELRNVYLPQLEAITAQVEAKEAELVTLNETLTLKQTELAEALEENKAAIEAEIATIEAQIQTLTDEITVLQADFDTLHTELMDQLHALREEFLEESQALRAQIREMFQYRKAVHQQNVEEFFAARDAMREQMKERIENWQKNRP
;
A
#
# COMPACT_ATOMS: atom_id res chain seq x y z
N MET A 1 16.90 30.63 -79.31
CA MET A 1 16.79 29.16 -79.38
C MET A 1 16.72 28.63 -77.96
N LYS A 2 15.65 27.86 -77.64
CA LYS A 2 15.53 26.73 -76.68
C LYS A 2 16.22 26.88 -75.29
N THR A 3 15.64 26.65 -74.12
CA THR A 3 14.38 26.05 -73.58
C THR A 3 14.51 26.23 -72.05
N MET A 4 13.61 26.89 -71.30
CA MET A 4 12.32 26.43 -70.74
C MET A 4 12.43 25.56 -69.46
N LYS A 5 11.71 26.01 -68.41
CA LYS A 5 11.07 25.31 -67.25
C LYS A 5 11.71 25.31 -65.84
N TRP A 6 11.34 26.31 -65.03
CA TRP A 6 10.45 26.26 -63.84
C TRP A 6 10.24 24.91 -63.08
N ILE A 7 10.55 24.88 -61.76
CA ILE A 7 9.61 24.76 -60.59
C ILE A 7 10.27 24.10 -59.35
N PHE A 8 10.10 24.80 -58.21
CA PHE A 8 10.03 24.43 -56.78
C PHE A 8 10.35 23.00 -56.32
N SER A 9 11.13 22.90 -55.24
CA SER A 9 10.79 22.04 -54.09
C SER A 9 11.57 22.41 -52.81
N PHE A 10 10.81 22.70 -51.75
CA PHE A 10 11.07 22.51 -50.31
C PHE A 10 12.34 23.11 -49.68
N ILE A 11 12.25 24.27 -49.01
CA ILE A 11 11.76 24.49 -47.62
C ILE A 11 12.73 23.95 -46.57
N PHE A 12 13.38 24.91 -45.89
CA PHE A 12 13.79 24.94 -44.47
C PHE A 12 14.29 23.65 -43.83
N ILE A 13 15.55 23.67 -43.37
CA ILE A 13 15.92 23.66 -41.94
C ILE A 13 17.41 24.09 -41.89
N LEU A 14 17.61 25.40 -41.73
CA LEU A 14 18.87 26.00 -41.31
C LEU A 14 18.51 26.86 -40.09
N GLY A 15 18.87 26.40 -38.90
CA GLY A 15 18.63 27.14 -37.67
C GLY A 15 18.33 26.21 -36.52
N GLY A 16 19.31 26.00 -35.65
CA GLY A 16 19.11 25.25 -34.41
C GLY A 16 20.20 24.25 -34.08
N LEU A 17 21.47 24.61 -34.27
CA LEU A 17 22.56 24.02 -33.48
C LEU A 17 22.43 24.59 -32.05
N PHE A 18 21.33 24.27 -31.38
CA PHE A 18 21.18 24.49 -29.95
C PHE A 18 21.89 23.32 -29.28
N ILE A 19 22.98 23.68 -28.62
CA ILE A 19 23.70 22.87 -27.66
C ILE A 19 22.68 22.50 -26.59
N LEU A 20 22.00 21.36 -26.76
CA LEU A 20 21.44 20.63 -25.63
C LEU A 20 22.66 20.09 -24.89
N ALA A 21 23.16 20.92 -23.98
CA ALA A 21 23.81 20.44 -22.78
C ALA A 21 22.80 19.49 -22.13
N SER A 22 22.91 18.23 -22.52
CA SER A 22 22.35 17.11 -21.81
C SER A 22 22.96 17.22 -20.43
N CYS A 23 22.20 17.79 -19.49
CA CYS A 23 22.30 17.41 -18.10
C CYS A 23 21.92 15.93 -18.07
N ALA A 24 22.85 15.08 -18.50
CA ALA A 24 23.04 13.78 -17.89
C ALA A 24 23.38 14.15 -16.44
N GLN A 25 22.32 14.30 -15.64
CA GLN A 25 22.44 14.18 -14.22
C GLN A 25 22.92 12.75 -14.04
N GLU A 26 24.24 12.61 -13.93
CA GLU A 26 24.85 11.41 -13.38
C GLU A 26 24.07 11.16 -12.09
N VAL A 27 23.17 10.18 -12.15
CA VAL A 27 22.55 9.62 -10.96
C VAL A 27 23.69 8.88 -10.28
N SER A 28 24.50 9.63 -9.52
CA SER A 28 25.44 9.05 -8.60
C SER A 28 24.62 8.18 -7.66
N ALA A 29 24.91 6.89 -7.61
CA ALA A 29 24.40 5.97 -6.61
C ALA A 29 24.54 6.64 -5.23
N GLN A 30 23.42 7.08 -4.67
CA GLN A 30 23.36 7.53 -3.27
C GLN A 30 22.91 6.34 -2.44
N ASP A 31 23.43 6.26 -1.22
CA ASP A 31 23.35 5.14 -0.27
C ASP A 31 21.91 4.78 0.19
N ASP A 32 21.04 4.31 -0.71
CA ASP A 32 19.64 4.01 -0.42
C ASP A 32 19.48 2.94 0.70
N THR A 33 18.50 3.15 1.59
CA THR A 33 18.22 2.33 2.78
C THR A 33 16.84 1.67 2.67
N TYR A 34 16.79 0.35 2.67
CA TYR A 34 15.56 -0.39 2.46
C TYR A 34 14.87 -0.59 3.82
N VAL A 35 13.66 -0.08 3.99
CA VAL A 35 12.92 -0.12 5.26
C VAL A 35 11.69 -1.00 5.09
N THR A 36 11.82 -2.26 5.46
CA THR A 36 10.71 -3.22 5.37
C THR A 36 9.78 -3.10 6.59
N VAL A 37 8.63 -2.42 6.45
CA VAL A 37 7.70 -2.16 7.55
C VAL A 37 6.45 -3.04 7.46
N ASP A 38 6.34 -4.02 8.35
CA ASP A 38 5.31 -5.05 8.36
C ASP A 38 4.17 -4.69 9.35
N ILE A 39 3.20 -3.89 8.88
CA ILE A 39 2.15 -3.28 9.71
C ILE A 39 0.90 -4.18 9.86
N ASN A 40 0.82 -5.30 9.13
CA ASN A 40 -0.43 -6.05 8.90
C ASN A 40 -1.60 -5.10 8.53
N PRO A 41 -1.63 -4.59 7.29
CA PRO A 41 -1.06 -5.24 6.11
C PRO A 41 0.46 -5.19 5.98
N SER A 42 1.07 -6.27 5.49
CA SER A 42 2.53 -6.37 5.35
C SER A 42 2.98 -5.63 4.10
N VAL A 43 3.75 -4.55 4.27
CA VAL A 43 4.30 -3.76 3.17
C VAL A 43 5.82 -3.60 3.31
N GLU A 44 6.50 -3.21 2.24
CA GLU A 44 7.92 -2.91 2.25
C GLU A 44 8.12 -1.55 1.61
N LEU A 45 8.81 -0.65 2.32
CA LEU A 45 9.14 0.68 1.80
C LEU A 45 10.64 0.73 1.47
N ILE A 46 10.96 1.09 0.24
CA ILE A 46 12.34 1.42 -0.11
C ILE A 46 12.50 2.92 0.08
N VAL A 47 13.48 3.33 0.88
CA VAL A 47 13.67 4.73 1.28
C VAL A 47 15.08 5.19 0.95
N ASN A 48 15.25 6.41 0.46
CA ASN A 48 16.60 6.95 0.20
C ASN A 48 17.24 7.54 1.48
N PRO A 49 18.51 7.99 1.47
CA PRO A 49 19.15 8.59 2.65
C PRO A 49 18.46 9.83 3.21
N LYS A 50 17.60 10.48 2.42
CA LYS A 50 16.80 11.65 2.83
C LYS A 50 15.43 11.24 3.37
N GLU A 51 15.24 9.96 3.67
CA GLU A 51 14.01 9.43 4.23
C GLU A 51 12.81 9.56 3.28
N ILE A 52 13.07 9.66 1.97
CA ILE A 52 12.00 9.70 0.95
C ILE A 52 11.77 8.31 0.38
N VAL A 53 10.52 7.89 0.36
CA VAL A 53 10.09 6.62 -0.23
C VAL A 53 10.32 6.66 -1.73
N VAL A 54 11.18 5.78 -2.22
CA VAL A 54 11.43 5.59 -3.65
C VAL A 54 10.61 4.44 -4.22
N TYR A 55 10.08 3.56 -3.36
CA TYR A 55 9.24 2.44 -3.79
C TYR A 55 8.44 1.83 -2.62
N ALA A 56 7.31 1.19 -2.92
CA ALA A 56 6.52 0.43 -1.96
C ALA A 56 6.11 -0.93 -2.57
N ASN A 57 6.30 -2.03 -1.83
CA ASN A 57 5.88 -3.37 -2.24
C ASN A 57 4.87 -3.96 -1.26
N PRO A 58 3.82 -4.63 -1.75
CA PRO A 58 3.02 -5.47 -0.90
C PRO A 58 3.76 -6.77 -0.59
N LEU A 59 3.71 -7.23 0.66
CA LEU A 59 4.29 -8.51 1.09
C LEU A 59 3.23 -9.59 1.34
N ASN A 60 1.96 -9.21 1.54
CA ASN A 60 0.81 -10.11 1.71
C ASN A 60 -0.44 -9.55 0.99
N GLU A 61 -1.54 -10.32 0.94
CA GLU A 61 -2.73 -10.01 0.11
C GLU A 61 -3.37 -8.70 0.57
N ASP A 62 -3.43 -8.53 1.88
CA ASP A 62 -3.88 -7.29 2.50
C ASP A 62 -3.01 -6.08 2.13
N GLY A 63 -1.70 -6.29 1.94
CA GLY A 63 -0.77 -5.24 1.56
C GLY A 63 -1.03 -4.72 0.15
N GLU A 64 -1.61 -5.54 -0.73
CA GLU A 64 -2.05 -5.10 -2.06
C GLU A 64 -3.28 -4.24 -1.97
N VAL A 65 -4.27 -4.63 -1.16
CA VAL A 65 -5.46 -3.80 -0.92
C VAL A 65 -5.03 -2.46 -0.35
N LEU A 66 -4.14 -2.47 0.64
CA LEU A 66 -3.67 -1.24 1.25
C LEU A 66 -2.88 -0.37 0.27
N LEU A 67 -1.92 -0.94 -0.46
CA LEU A 67 -1.16 -0.16 -1.43
C LEU A 67 -1.97 0.17 -2.67
N ALA A 68 -3.12 -0.45 -2.90
CA ALA A 68 -4.09 -0.02 -3.91
C ALA A 68 -4.67 1.35 -3.56
N GLU A 69 -4.85 1.64 -2.28
CA GLU A 69 -5.51 2.85 -1.83
C GLU A 69 -4.64 4.11 -1.82
N ILE A 70 -3.31 3.94 -1.84
CA ILE A 70 -2.38 5.03 -1.54
C ILE A 70 -1.21 5.09 -2.52
N ASP A 71 -0.71 6.32 -2.73
CA ASP A 71 0.58 6.55 -3.40
C ASP A 71 1.59 7.00 -2.36
N LEU A 72 2.61 6.18 -2.16
CA LEU A 72 3.66 6.41 -1.19
C LEU A 72 4.92 6.98 -1.83
N ILE A 73 5.05 6.90 -3.16
CA ILE A 73 6.31 7.23 -3.84
C ILE A 73 6.53 8.74 -3.81
N GLY A 74 7.68 9.17 -3.32
CA GLY A 74 8.05 10.57 -3.17
C GLY A 74 7.67 11.20 -1.83
N LEU A 75 6.91 10.51 -0.99
CA LEU A 75 6.60 10.94 0.37
C LEU A 75 7.79 10.74 1.32
N HIS A 76 7.84 11.52 2.40
CA HIS A 76 8.72 11.22 3.52
C HIS A 76 8.26 9.93 4.23
N MET A 77 9.18 9.15 4.79
CA MET A 77 8.89 7.87 5.44
C MET A 77 7.81 8.00 6.51
N ASP A 78 7.90 9.02 7.35
CA ASP A 78 6.93 9.29 8.41
C ASP A 78 5.52 9.55 7.83
N GLU A 79 5.41 10.36 6.78
CA GLU A 79 4.13 10.63 6.10
C GLU A 79 3.57 9.37 5.43
N ALA A 80 4.43 8.57 4.81
CA ALA A 80 4.05 7.30 4.20
C ALA A 80 3.53 6.31 5.26
N LEU A 81 4.16 6.26 6.44
CA LEU A 81 3.71 5.43 7.56
C LEU A 81 2.36 5.89 8.10
N ASP A 82 2.15 7.20 8.24
CA ASP A 82 0.86 7.75 8.68
C ASP A 82 -0.27 7.38 7.71
N LEU A 83 0.02 7.45 6.41
CA LEU A 83 -0.91 7.09 5.35
C LEU A 83 -1.21 5.59 5.36
N VAL A 84 -0.19 4.73 5.51
CA VAL A 84 -0.35 3.29 5.65
C VAL A 84 -1.23 2.95 6.86
N ILE A 85 -0.97 3.54 8.04
CA ILE A 85 -1.77 3.28 9.25
C ILE A 85 -3.21 3.80 9.05
N GLN A 86 -3.38 5.00 8.50
CA GLN A 86 -4.69 5.58 8.24
C GLN A 86 -5.52 4.70 7.31
N THR A 87 -4.95 4.30 6.18
CA THR A 87 -5.61 3.42 5.23
C THR A 87 -5.88 2.05 5.82
N ALA A 88 -4.98 1.50 6.64
CA ALA A 88 -5.25 0.24 7.35
C ALA A 88 -6.47 0.35 8.29
N ILE A 89 -6.65 1.48 8.97
CA ILE A 89 -7.86 1.73 9.79
C ILE A 89 -9.10 1.87 8.92
N GLU A 90 -9.04 2.67 7.86
CA GLU A 90 -10.16 2.89 6.93
C GLU A 90 -10.64 1.60 6.27
N LEU A 91 -9.69 0.72 5.95
CA LEU A 91 -9.96 -0.62 5.42
C LEU A 91 -10.35 -1.63 6.52
N GLY A 92 -10.41 -1.23 7.79
CA GLY A 92 -10.78 -2.09 8.91
C GLY A 92 -9.74 -3.18 9.25
N TYR A 93 -8.50 -3.04 8.78
CA TYR A 93 -7.39 -3.92 9.19
C TYR A 93 -6.91 -3.64 10.60
N ILE A 94 -7.01 -2.38 11.02
CA ILE A 94 -6.75 -1.96 12.40
C ILE A 94 -8.09 -1.62 13.03
N ASP A 95 -8.49 -2.44 14.00
CA ASP A 95 -9.64 -2.17 14.84
C ASP A 95 -9.25 -1.14 15.91
N VAL A 96 -9.93 -0.01 15.89
CA VAL A 96 -9.69 1.12 16.82
C VAL A 96 -10.12 0.80 18.26
N ASP A 97 -10.98 -0.21 18.45
CA ASP A 97 -11.50 -0.65 19.74
C ASP A 97 -10.77 -1.89 20.29
N ALA A 98 -9.77 -2.42 19.57
CA ALA A 98 -9.01 -3.59 20.01
C ALA A 98 -8.17 -3.31 21.28
N GLU A 99 -7.99 -4.35 22.11
CA GLU A 99 -7.20 -4.24 23.35
C GLU A 99 -5.73 -3.87 23.09
N GLU A 100 -5.12 -4.38 22.00
CA GLU A 100 -3.76 -4.04 21.59
C GLU A 100 -3.49 -4.40 20.11
N THR A 101 -2.94 -3.47 19.32
CA THR A 101 -2.48 -3.69 17.94
C THR A 101 -0.94 -3.75 17.86
N PHE A 102 -0.38 -4.78 17.21
CA PHE A 102 1.07 -4.94 17.05
C PHE A 102 1.53 -4.67 15.62
N VAL A 103 2.61 -3.90 15.47
CA VAL A 103 3.24 -3.59 14.18
C VAL A 103 4.68 -4.08 14.18
N SER A 104 5.06 -4.95 13.24
CA SER A 104 6.42 -5.46 13.13
C SER A 104 7.25 -4.59 12.19
N VAL A 105 8.42 -4.14 12.62
CA VAL A 105 9.28 -3.25 11.83
C VAL A 105 10.64 -3.90 11.60
N SER A 106 11.13 -3.86 10.37
CA SER A 106 12.51 -4.21 10.02
C SER A 106 13.13 -3.16 9.10
N ALA A 107 14.45 -3.05 9.11
CA ALA A 107 15.15 -2.20 8.16
C ALA A 107 16.49 -2.83 7.82
N ILE A 108 16.85 -2.77 6.54
CA ILE A 108 18.04 -3.36 5.96
C ILE A 108 18.74 -2.28 5.15
N SER A 109 19.92 -1.89 5.59
CA SER A 109 20.74 -0.88 4.90
C SER A 109 22.16 -1.39 4.72
N ARG A 110 22.84 -0.87 3.69
CA ARG A 110 24.28 -1.04 3.50
C ARG A 110 25.07 -0.55 4.73
N ASN A 111 24.59 0.50 5.38
CA ASN A 111 25.10 0.95 6.66
C ASN A 111 24.18 0.43 7.78
N SER A 112 24.64 -0.56 8.54
CA SER A 112 23.86 -1.15 9.64
C SER A 112 23.40 -0.11 10.68
N GLU A 113 24.20 0.93 10.94
CA GLU A 113 23.82 2.02 11.86
C GLU A 113 22.68 2.87 11.29
N MET A 114 22.67 3.08 9.97
CA MET A 114 21.56 3.76 9.29
C MET A 114 20.29 2.92 9.30
N GLY A 115 20.40 1.62 9.03
CA GLY A 115 19.26 0.70 9.12
C GLY A 115 18.67 0.65 10.52
N GLU A 116 19.52 0.56 11.56
CA GLU A 116 19.11 0.62 12.96
C GLU A 116 18.36 1.92 13.27
N LYS A 117 18.95 3.06 12.91
CA LYS A 117 18.35 4.38 13.11
C LYS A 117 16.99 4.50 12.43
N MET A 118 16.87 4.00 11.20
CA MET A 118 15.62 4.06 10.44
C MET A 118 14.54 3.18 11.06
N ARG A 119 14.91 1.99 11.55
CA ARG A 119 13.99 1.09 12.27
C ARG A 119 13.50 1.70 13.56
N GLU A 120 14.40 2.24 14.39
CA GLU A 120 14.02 2.90 15.64
C GLU A 120 13.14 4.11 15.39
N ARG A 121 13.43 4.93 14.37
CA ARG A 121 12.58 6.05 13.98
C ARG A 121 11.19 5.59 13.53
N ALA A 122 11.11 4.59 12.66
CA ALA A 122 9.82 4.05 12.21
C ALA A 122 9.00 3.54 13.39
N LYS A 123 9.61 2.79 14.33
CA LYS A 123 8.94 2.34 15.56
C LYS A 123 8.47 3.51 16.43
N GLU A 124 9.31 4.51 16.64
CA GLU A 124 8.96 5.70 17.42
C GLU A 124 7.77 6.44 16.77
N HIS A 125 7.81 6.63 15.46
CA HIS A 125 6.76 7.29 14.71
C HIS A 125 5.43 6.53 14.78
N ILE A 126 5.43 5.22 14.52
CA ILE A 126 4.24 4.37 14.62
C ILE A 126 3.65 4.41 16.04
N ASN A 127 4.50 4.31 17.07
CA ASN A 127 4.05 4.40 18.46
C ASN A 127 3.43 5.77 18.80
N ASN A 128 3.92 6.85 18.18
CA ASN A 128 3.34 8.19 18.37
C ASN A 128 2.03 8.34 17.59
N ALA A 129 1.95 7.84 16.36
CA ALA A 129 0.72 7.82 15.57
C ALA A 129 -0.42 7.10 16.30
N PHE A 130 -0.14 5.98 16.98
CA PHE A 130 -1.12 5.30 17.81
C PHE A 130 -1.54 6.11 19.04
N LYS A 131 -0.59 6.76 19.73
CA LYS A 131 -0.92 7.64 20.88
C LYS A 131 -1.78 8.83 20.49
N ASP A 132 -1.46 9.48 19.37
CA ASP A 132 -2.17 10.66 18.88
C ASP A 132 -3.61 10.31 18.48
N ARG A 133 -3.84 9.07 18.07
CA ARG A 133 -5.17 8.50 17.76
C ARG A 133 -5.86 7.85 18.96
N VAL A 134 -5.27 7.93 20.16
CA VAL A 134 -5.80 7.32 21.41
C VAL A 134 -6.00 5.81 21.30
N MET A 135 -5.17 5.14 20.50
CA MET A 135 -5.22 3.69 20.29
C MET A 135 -4.16 2.98 21.13
N MET A 136 -4.49 1.79 21.62
CA MET A 136 -3.54 0.89 22.26
C MET A 136 -2.83 0.08 21.19
N GLY A 137 -1.61 0.50 20.82
CA GLY A 137 -0.80 -0.23 19.85
C GLY A 137 0.69 -0.02 20.06
N ARG A 138 1.49 -0.98 19.58
CA ARG A 138 2.95 -0.94 19.72
C ARG A 138 3.67 -1.48 18.49
N ALA A 139 4.74 -0.78 18.12
CA ALA A 139 5.72 -1.25 17.15
C ALA A 139 6.83 -2.08 17.81
N GLU A 140 7.14 -3.25 17.22
CA GLU A 140 8.18 -4.19 17.67
C GLU A 140 9.11 -4.58 16.52
N ASP A 141 10.27 -5.16 16.83
CA ASP A 141 11.20 -5.62 15.80
C ASP A 141 10.69 -6.91 15.13
N LYS A 142 10.81 -7.01 13.80
CA LYS A 142 10.42 -8.21 13.06
C LYS A 142 11.29 -9.41 13.47
N GLY A 143 10.64 -10.46 13.97
CA GLY A 143 11.30 -11.72 14.33
C GLY A 143 11.65 -12.59 13.11
N TYR A 144 12.78 -13.29 13.16
CA TYR A 144 13.17 -14.35 12.22
C TYR A 144 13.22 -15.70 12.93
N THR A 145 12.94 -16.80 12.21
CA THR A 145 13.02 -18.14 12.80
C THR A 145 14.47 -18.51 13.15
N PRO A 146 14.71 -19.34 14.19
CA PRO A 146 16.06 -19.78 14.55
C PRO A 146 16.83 -20.44 13.40
N GLU A 147 16.13 -21.19 12.55
CA GLU A 147 16.72 -21.86 11.37
C GLU A 147 17.20 -20.83 10.34
N PHE A 148 16.45 -19.76 10.12
CA PHE A 148 16.81 -18.69 9.18
C PHE A 148 17.99 -17.88 9.70
N LEU A 149 18.06 -17.64 11.01
CA LEU A 149 19.20 -16.99 11.65
C LEU A 149 20.48 -17.83 11.50
N ALA A 150 20.40 -19.14 11.73
CA ALA A 150 21.52 -20.05 11.56
C ALA A 150 22.00 -20.13 10.10
N GLU A 151 21.08 -20.09 9.14
CA GLU A 151 21.41 -20.04 7.72
C GLU A 151 22.15 -18.74 7.37
N ALA A 152 21.67 -17.58 7.83
CA ALA A 152 22.32 -16.29 7.60
C ALA A 152 23.74 -16.26 8.19
N GLU A 153 23.90 -16.79 9.41
CA GLU A 153 25.19 -16.94 10.07
C GLU A 153 26.14 -17.84 9.26
N SER A 154 25.64 -18.93 8.67
CA SER A 154 26.46 -19.85 7.86
C SER A 154 27.05 -19.20 6.59
N TYR A 155 26.35 -18.22 6.02
CA TYR A 155 26.82 -17.41 4.90
C TYR A 155 27.61 -16.17 5.33
N GLY A 156 27.68 -15.89 6.64
CA GLY A 156 28.36 -14.72 7.18
C GLY A 156 27.65 -13.40 6.84
N VAL A 157 26.34 -13.44 6.59
CA VAL A 157 25.53 -12.28 6.19
C VAL A 157 24.45 -11.97 7.24
N THR A 158 23.88 -10.78 7.18
CA THR A 158 22.76 -10.43 8.06
C THR A 158 21.48 -11.17 7.60
N PRO A 159 20.54 -11.50 8.51
CA PRO A 159 19.27 -12.13 8.13
C PRO A 159 18.51 -11.36 7.05
N GLY A 160 18.53 -10.02 7.13
CA GLY A 160 17.94 -9.18 6.10
C GLY A 160 18.62 -9.28 4.73
N PHE A 161 19.95 -9.36 4.69
CA PHE A 161 20.67 -9.56 3.44
C PHE A 161 20.39 -10.94 2.83
N LEU A 162 20.31 -12.00 3.65
CA LEU A 162 19.92 -13.32 3.19
C LEU A 162 18.51 -13.31 2.59
N PHE A 163 17.57 -12.58 3.20
CA PHE A 163 16.22 -12.41 2.67
C PHE A 163 16.23 -11.74 1.29
N LEU A 164 17.03 -10.68 1.12
CA LEU A 164 17.19 -9.97 -0.15
C LEU A 164 17.81 -10.88 -1.23
N ALA A 165 18.89 -11.59 -0.90
CA ALA A 165 19.57 -12.51 -1.81
C ALA A 165 18.65 -13.64 -2.27
N LYS A 166 17.90 -14.26 -1.35
CA LYS A 166 16.90 -15.29 -1.69
C LYS A 166 15.78 -14.74 -2.57
N SER A 167 15.37 -13.48 -2.35
CA SER A 167 14.37 -12.82 -3.19
C SER A 167 14.88 -12.60 -4.61
N ALA A 168 16.14 -12.22 -4.78
CA ALA A 168 16.76 -12.03 -6.09
C ALA A 168 16.89 -13.37 -6.86
N VAL A 169 17.30 -14.45 -6.19
CA VAL A 169 17.37 -15.81 -6.76
C VAL A 169 16.01 -16.31 -7.24
N LEU A 170 14.91 -15.85 -6.63
CA LEU A 170 13.58 -16.23 -7.11
C LEU A 170 13.23 -15.57 -8.44
N VAL A 171 13.78 -14.39 -8.73
CA VAL A 171 13.43 -13.63 -9.94
C VAL A 171 14.39 -13.82 -11.10
N ASP A 172 15.66 -14.16 -10.83
CA ASP A 172 16.74 -14.37 -11.81
C ASP A 172 17.15 -15.85 -11.85
N ASP A 173 16.87 -16.49 -12.97
CA ASP A 173 17.08 -17.91 -13.27
C ASP A 173 18.53 -18.30 -13.61
N GLU A 174 19.46 -17.35 -13.64
CA GLU A 174 20.91 -17.64 -13.73
C GLU A 174 21.62 -17.43 -12.38
N LEU A 175 20.96 -16.80 -11.42
CA LEU A 175 21.55 -16.41 -10.14
C LEU A 175 21.37 -17.50 -9.06
N THR A 176 22.46 -18.15 -8.66
CA THR A 176 22.44 -19.07 -7.51
C THR A 176 22.51 -18.30 -6.19
N LEU A 177 22.09 -18.92 -5.08
CA LEU A 177 22.18 -18.28 -3.77
C LEU A 177 23.63 -17.98 -3.37
N GLU A 178 24.57 -18.85 -3.71
CA GLU A 178 26.00 -18.66 -3.46
C GLU A 178 26.58 -17.50 -4.26
N VAL A 179 26.05 -17.23 -5.45
CA VAL A 179 26.41 -16.05 -6.23
C VAL A 179 25.69 -14.82 -5.68
N ALA A 180 24.39 -14.92 -5.38
CA ALA A 180 23.59 -13.83 -4.82
C ALA A 180 24.17 -13.27 -3.53
N VAL A 181 24.70 -14.12 -2.64
CA VAL A 181 25.32 -13.64 -1.39
C VAL A 181 26.67 -12.94 -1.59
N THR A 182 27.25 -13.03 -2.80
CA THR A 182 28.47 -12.31 -3.17
C THR A 182 28.21 -11.02 -3.95
N LEU A 183 26.98 -10.82 -4.43
CA LEU A 183 26.54 -9.58 -5.06
C LEU A 183 26.39 -8.45 -4.04
N THR A 184 26.44 -7.22 -4.54
CA THR A 184 26.10 -6.07 -3.71
C THR A 184 24.59 -5.95 -3.54
N VAL A 185 24.21 -5.22 -2.48
CA VAL A 185 22.82 -4.88 -2.21
C VAL A 185 22.18 -4.20 -3.43
N GLU A 186 22.89 -3.28 -4.09
CA GLU A 186 22.41 -2.57 -5.27
C GLU A 186 22.15 -3.49 -6.47
N GLU A 187 23.03 -4.48 -6.71
CA GLU A 187 22.89 -5.44 -7.81
C GLU A 187 21.67 -6.35 -7.62
N LEU A 188 21.49 -6.89 -6.41
CA LEU A 188 20.31 -7.68 -6.05
C LEU A 188 19.01 -6.88 -6.23
N GLN A 189 19.07 -5.58 -5.95
CA GLN A 189 17.93 -4.68 -6.04
C GLN A 189 17.57 -4.33 -7.47
N ALA A 190 18.55 -4.15 -8.35
CA ALA A 190 18.32 -3.94 -9.77
C ALA A 190 17.58 -5.14 -10.39
N LEU A 191 18.02 -6.36 -10.07
CA LEU A 191 17.38 -7.60 -10.53
C LEU A 191 15.91 -7.70 -10.10
N LEU A 192 15.63 -7.37 -8.83
CA LEU A 192 14.28 -7.35 -8.30
C LEU A 192 13.39 -6.29 -8.96
N LYS A 193 13.94 -5.11 -9.27
CA LYS A 193 13.19 -4.02 -9.89
C LYS A 193 12.73 -4.38 -11.29
N ASP A 194 13.62 -4.95 -12.10
CA ASP A 194 13.34 -5.25 -13.51
C ASP A 194 12.34 -6.41 -13.63
N ALA A 195 12.50 -7.47 -12.84
CA ALA A 195 11.57 -8.60 -12.82
C ALA A 195 10.15 -8.22 -12.34
N ARG A 196 10.03 -7.20 -11.47
CA ARG A 196 8.74 -6.70 -10.99
C ARG A 196 8.04 -5.78 -11.99
N SER A 197 8.72 -5.29 -13.03
CA SER A 197 8.16 -4.33 -14.00
C SER A 197 6.97 -4.88 -14.81
N GLU A 198 7.07 -6.10 -15.35
CA GLU A 198 5.98 -6.69 -16.13
C GLU A 198 4.79 -7.05 -15.23
N MET A 199 5.08 -7.62 -14.06
CA MET A 199 4.09 -7.97 -13.06
C MET A 199 3.33 -6.75 -12.52
N ARG A 200 4.04 -5.62 -12.40
CA ARG A 200 3.47 -4.33 -11.98
C ARG A 200 2.38 -3.85 -12.93
N THR A 201 2.50 -4.08 -14.23
CA THR A 201 1.47 -3.59 -15.17
C THR A 201 0.12 -4.28 -14.98
N VAL A 202 0.14 -5.59 -14.72
CA VAL A 202 -1.08 -6.38 -14.49
C VAL A 202 -1.67 -6.05 -13.12
N ALA A 203 -0.84 -6.00 -12.08
CA ALA A 203 -1.29 -5.61 -10.73
C ALA A 203 -1.82 -4.17 -10.68
N GLN A 204 -1.21 -3.25 -11.44
CA GLN A 204 -1.67 -1.87 -11.53
C GLN A 204 -3.04 -1.77 -12.24
N ALA A 205 -3.24 -2.53 -13.32
CA ALA A 205 -4.53 -2.53 -14.01
C ALA A 205 -5.67 -3.06 -13.12
N LEU A 206 -5.41 -4.15 -12.37
CA LEU A 206 -6.34 -4.71 -11.40
C LEU A 206 -6.69 -3.69 -10.29
N LYS A 207 -5.66 -3.01 -9.77
CA LYS A 207 -5.79 -1.93 -8.80
C LYS A 207 -6.65 -0.78 -9.34
N ASP A 208 -6.38 -0.34 -10.57
CA ASP A 208 -7.09 0.79 -11.18
C ASP A 208 -8.59 0.46 -11.39
N GLU A 209 -8.90 -0.79 -11.75
CA GLU A 209 -10.28 -1.29 -11.88
C GLU A 209 -11.01 -1.30 -10.53
N PHE A 210 -10.37 -1.83 -9.48
CA PHE A 210 -10.91 -1.81 -8.12
C PHE A 210 -11.19 -0.38 -7.62
N LEU A 211 -10.23 0.54 -7.81
CA LEU A 211 -10.40 1.94 -7.41
C LEU A 211 -11.55 2.62 -8.14
N ALA A 212 -11.70 2.36 -9.44
CA ALA A 212 -12.78 2.92 -10.24
C ALA A 212 -14.15 2.40 -9.77
N ALA A 213 -14.29 1.09 -9.55
CA ALA A 213 -15.52 0.49 -9.06
C ALA A 213 -15.90 1.03 -7.67
N ARG A 214 -14.91 1.18 -6.78
CA ARG A 214 -15.12 1.75 -5.45
C ARG A 214 -15.55 3.22 -5.50
N GLU A 215 -14.91 4.01 -6.37
CA GLU A 215 -15.29 5.40 -6.57
C GLU A 215 -16.72 5.53 -7.12
N GLU A 216 -17.15 4.60 -7.98
CA GLU A 216 -18.53 4.54 -8.44
C GLU A 216 -19.51 4.29 -7.29
N LEU A 217 -19.23 3.32 -6.42
CA LEU A 217 -20.02 3.10 -5.20
C LEU A 217 -20.11 4.37 -4.35
N ARG A 218 -18.97 5.00 -4.08
CA ARG A 218 -18.91 6.23 -3.30
C ARG A 218 -19.74 7.35 -3.93
N ASN A 219 -19.68 7.51 -5.25
CA ASN A 219 -20.45 8.52 -5.98
C ASN A 219 -21.96 8.26 -5.95
N VAL A 220 -22.39 7.00 -5.78
CA VAL A 220 -23.80 6.63 -5.64
C VAL A 220 -24.28 6.90 -4.20
N TYR A 221 -23.56 6.43 -3.19
CA TYR A 221 -24.04 6.41 -1.81
C TYR A 221 -23.74 7.71 -1.03
N LEU A 222 -22.58 8.35 -1.19
CA LEU A 222 -22.24 9.55 -0.40
C LEU A 222 -23.24 10.70 -0.58
N PRO A 223 -23.67 11.08 -1.80
CA PRO A 223 -24.62 12.18 -1.94
C PRO A 223 -25.96 11.91 -1.26
N GLN A 224 -26.36 10.64 -1.18
CA GLN A 224 -27.59 10.23 -0.51
C GLN A 224 -27.44 10.32 1.02
N LEU A 225 -26.32 9.83 1.56
CA LEU A 225 -26.00 9.95 2.99
C LEU A 225 -25.91 11.42 3.41
N GLU A 226 -25.18 12.26 2.66
CA GLU A 226 -25.09 13.70 2.90
C GLU A 226 -26.46 14.39 2.86
N ALA A 227 -27.34 13.99 1.93
CA ALA A 227 -28.70 14.52 1.85
C ALA A 227 -29.57 14.12 3.05
N ILE A 228 -29.40 12.90 3.59
CA ILE A 228 -30.11 12.47 4.79
C ILE A 228 -29.58 13.23 6.02
N THR A 229 -28.25 13.33 6.16
CA THR A 229 -27.62 14.09 7.25
C THR A 229 -28.10 15.53 7.27
N ALA A 230 -28.12 16.20 6.11
CA ALA A 230 -28.62 17.57 5.99
C ALA A 230 -30.11 17.70 6.37
N GLN A 231 -30.94 16.69 6.05
CA GLN A 231 -32.35 16.66 6.46
C GLN A 231 -32.51 16.48 7.96
N VAL A 232 -31.71 15.61 8.57
CA VAL A 232 -31.71 15.41 10.03
C VAL A 232 -31.30 16.70 10.73
N GLU A 233 -30.19 17.32 10.32
CA GLU A 233 -29.72 18.60 10.89
C GLU A 233 -30.78 19.71 10.79
N ALA A 234 -31.45 19.83 9.64
CA ALA A 234 -32.51 20.82 9.45
C ALA A 234 -33.71 20.57 10.38
N LYS A 235 -34.12 19.31 10.56
CA LYS A 235 -35.24 18.94 11.43
C LYS A 235 -34.87 19.06 12.91
N GLU A 236 -33.65 18.73 13.29
CA GLU A 236 -33.15 18.94 14.64
C GLU A 236 -33.12 20.43 15.00
N ALA A 237 -32.71 21.29 14.08
CA ALA A 237 -32.79 22.74 14.25
C ALA A 237 -34.25 23.22 14.44
N GLU A 238 -35.19 22.70 13.65
CA GLU A 238 -36.62 23.00 13.82
C GLU A 238 -37.13 22.53 15.19
N LEU A 239 -36.77 21.31 15.61
CA LEU A 239 -37.13 20.72 16.89
C LEU A 239 -36.62 21.57 18.07
N VAL A 240 -35.40 22.10 17.98
CA VAL A 240 -34.85 23.04 18.97
C VAL A 240 -35.73 24.30 19.06
N THR A 241 -36.09 24.91 17.93
CA THR A 241 -36.94 26.11 17.93
C THR A 241 -38.35 25.84 18.49
N LEU A 242 -38.89 24.67 18.22
CA LEU A 242 -40.21 24.26 18.71
C LEU A 242 -40.19 24.01 20.21
N ASN A 243 -39.14 23.39 20.74
CA ASN A 243 -38.92 23.22 22.18
C ASN A 243 -38.75 24.56 22.90
N GLU A 244 -38.00 25.50 22.33
CA GLU A 244 -37.91 26.86 22.88
C GLU A 244 -39.28 27.52 22.93
N THR A 245 -40.06 27.43 21.84
CA THR A 245 -41.43 27.97 21.78
C THR A 245 -42.36 27.29 22.80
N LEU A 246 -42.24 25.98 22.98
CA LEU A 246 -42.98 25.22 23.99
C LEU A 246 -42.69 25.75 25.40
N THR A 247 -41.42 25.95 25.75
CA THR A 247 -41.04 26.48 27.07
C THR A 247 -41.58 27.89 27.32
N LEU A 248 -41.58 28.75 26.30
CA LEU A 248 -42.18 30.08 26.39
C LEU A 248 -43.69 30.00 26.61
N LYS A 249 -44.39 29.13 25.88
CA LYS A 249 -45.84 28.94 26.03
C LYS A 249 -46.24 28.33 27.37
N GLN A 250 -45.45 27.40 27.88
CA GLN A 250 -45.63 26.85 29.23
C GLN A 250 -45.45 27.92 30.31
N THR A 251 -44.49 28.84 30.12
CA THR A 251 -44.30 30.00 31.01
C THR A 251 -45.49 30.97 30.92
N GLU A 252 -45.96 31.26 29.70
CA GLU A 252 -47.14 32.10 29.46
C GLU A 252 -48.41 31.51 30.13
N LEU A 253 -48.60 30.19 30.05
CA LEU A 253 -49.71 29.49 30.71
C LEU A 253 -49.68 29.65 32.23
N ALA A 254 -48.49 29.61 32.84
CA ALA A 254 -48.32 29.76 34.28
C ALA A 254 -48.72 31.15 34.79
N GLU A 255 -48.60 32.18 33.95
CA GLU A 255 -48.90 33.58 34.28
C GLU A 255 -50.30 34.03 33.78
N ALA A 256 -50.99 33.19 32.99
CA ALA A 256 -52.25 33.54 32.34
C ALA A 256 -53.46 33.57 33.29
N LEU A 257 -54.38 34.50 33.00
CA LEU A 257 -55.72 34.53 33.59
C LEU A 257 -56.55 33.33 33.12
N GLU A 258 -57.48 32.85 33.97
CA GLU A 258 -58.28 31.63 33.70
C GLU A 258 -59.01 31.63 32.36
N GLU A 259 -59.46 32.80 31.88
CA GLU A 259 -60.15 32.93 30.60
C GLU A 259 -59.25 32.65 29.37
N ASN A 260 -57.93 32.77 29.51
CA ASN A 260 -56.96 32.58 28.42
C ASN A 260 -56.23 31.24 28.48
N LYS A 261 -56.25 30.54 29.63
CA LYS A 261 -55.51 29.28 29.83
C LYS A 261 -55.88 28.21 28.82
N ALA A 262 -57.18 28.01 28.57
CA ALA A 262 -57.66 26.99 27.63
C ALA A 262 -57.14 27.22 26.19
N ALA A 263 -56.94 28.47 25.78
CA ALA A 263 -56.36 28.78 24.47
C ALA A 263 -54.87 28.44 24.41
N ILE A 264 -54.11 28.78 25.45
CA ILE A 264 -52.66 28.50 25.53
C ILE A 264 -52.41 26.99 25.65
N GLU A 265 -53.23 26.25 26.40
CA GLU A 265 -53.16 24.78 26.47
C GLU A 265 -53.37 24.13 25.09
N ALA A 266 -54.28 24.66 24.26
CA ALA A 266 -54.48 24.16 22.90
C ALA A 266 -53.28 24.46 21.98
N GLU A 267 -52.63 25.62 22.13
CA GLU A 267 -51.39 25.93 21.41
C GLU A 267 -50.25 25.01 21.84
N ILE A 268 -50.07 24.78 23.14
CA ILE A 268 -49.08 23.83 23.69
C ILE A 268 -49.30 22.44 23.13
N ALA A 269 -50.53 21.93 23.16
CA ALA A 269 -50.84 20.60 22.63
C ALA A 269 -50.53 20.49 21.12
N THR A 270 -50.69 21.59 20.38
CA THR A 270 -50.32 21.64 18.95
C THR A 270 -48.81 21.57 18.76
N ILE A 271 -48.04 22.31 19.57
CA ILE A 271 -46.56 22.31 19.56
C ILE A 271 -46.02 20.94 19.97
N GLU A 272 -46.57 20.31 21.00
CA GLU A 272 -46.20 18.96 21.42
C GLU A 272 -46.46 17.92 20.32
N ALA A 273 -47.59 18.03 19.60
CA ALA A 273 -47.88 17.17 18.46
C ALA A 273 -46.88 17.38 17.30
N GLN A 274 -46.47 18.62 17.05
CA GLN A 274 -45.44 18.94 16.06
C GLN A 274 -44.06 18.39 16.47
N ILE A 275 -43.66 18.52 17.73
CA ILE A 275 -42.42 17.92 18.26
C ILE A 275 -42.43 16.41 18.08
N GLN A 276 -43.54 15.75 18.44
CA GLN A 276 -43.65 14.30 18.28
C GLN A 276 -43.51 13.90 16.81
N THR A 277 -44.19 14.62 15.91
CA THR A 277 -44.11 14.38 14.46
C THR A 277 -42.67 14.54 13.95
N LEU A 278 -41.98 15.62 14.31
CA LEU A 278 -40.59 15.84 13.92
C LEU A 278 -39.64 14.78 14.50
N THR A 279 -39.86 14.37 15.75
CA THR A 279 -39.08 13.32 16.39
C THR A 279 -39.24 12.01 15.64
N ASP A 280 -40.48 11.62 15.32
CA ASP A 280 -40.77 10.41 14.56
C ASP A 280 -40.10 10.48 13.15
N GLU A 281 -40.17 11.62 12.47
CA GLU A 281 -39.50 11.84 11.18
C GLU A 281 -37.98 11.73 11.27
N ILE A 282 -37.35 12.29 12.32
CA ILE A 282 -35.89 12.16 12.55
C ILE A 282 -35.53 10.69 12.78
N THR A 283 -36.29 9.96 13.59
CA THR A 283 -36.00 8.53 13.84
C THR A 283 -36.08 7.69 12.56
N VAL A 284 -37.02 8.01 11.66
CA VAL A 284 -37.11 7.34 10.34
C VAL A 284 -35.89 7.69 9.48
N LEU A 285 -35.50 8.95 9.41
CA LEU A 285 -34.31 9.37 8.64
C LEU A 285 -33.02 8.73 9.18
N GLN A 286 -32.88 8.60 10.49
CA GLN A 286 -31.74 7.91 11.11
C GLN A 286 -31.72 6.43 10.75
N ALA A 287 -32.88 5.76 10.77
CA ALA A 287 -32.98 4.36 10.33
C ALA A 287 -32.67 4.19 8.83
N ASP A 288 -33.11 5.13 7.99
CA ASP A 288 -32.80 5.15 6.56
C ASP A 288 -31.29 5.37 6.34
N PHE A 289 -30.67 6.26 7.10
CA PHE A 289 -29.21 6.49 7.09
C PHE A 289 -28.45 5.21 7.45
N ASP A 290 -28.81 4.56 8.55
CA ASP A 290 -28.15 3.34 9.01
C ASP A 290 -28.28 2.20 7.98
N THR A 291 -29.46 2.08 7.37
CA THR A 291 -29.72 1.09 6.31
C THR A 291 -28.84 1.35 5.10
N LEU A 292 -28.82 2.59 4.61
CA LEU A 292 -28.04 2.97 3.43
C LEU A 292 -26.52 2.86 3.69
N HIS A 293 -26.09 3.23 4.89
CA HIS A 293 -24.70 3.08 5.32
C HIS A 293 -24.29 1.61 5.36
N THR A 294 -25.14 0.74 5.92
CA THR A 294 -24.89 -0.70 5.95
C THR A 294 -24.79 -1.27 4.54
N GLU A 295 -25.68 -0.86 3.63
CA GLU A 295 -25.65 -1.30 2.23
C GLU A 295 -24.37 -0.88 1.51
N LEU A 296 -23.90 0.35 1.73
CA LEU A 296 -22.61 0.82 1.21
C LEU A 296 -21.46 -0.06 1.72
N MET A 297 -21.42 -0.33 3.03
CA MET A 297 -20.36 -1.15 3.63
C MET A 297 -20.36 -2.58 3.11
N ASP A 298 -21.55 -3.18 2.93
CA ASP A 298 -21.68 -4.53 2.36
C ASP A 298 -21.18 -4.57 0.91
N GLN A 299 -21.48 -3.56 0.09
CA GLN A 299 -21.00 -3.50 -1.29
C GLN A 299 -19.49 -3.26 -1.37
N LEU A 300 -18.94 -2.41 -0.50
CA LEU A 300 -17.49 -2.22 -0.40
C LEU A 300 -16.78 -3.50 0.03
N HIS A 301 -17.37 -4.25 0.96
CA HIS A 301 -16.83 -5.55 1.40
C HIS A 301 -16.83 -6.57 0.27
N ALA A 302 -17.94 -6.69 -0.47
CA ALA A 302 -18.04 -7.60 -1.61
C ALA A 302 -17.01 -7.24 -2.71
N LEU A 303 -16.87 -5.95 -3.03
CA LEU A 303 -15.88 -5.49 -4.00
C LEU A 303 -14.44 -5.83 -3.56
N ARG A 304 -14.15 -5.72 -2.27
CA ARG A 304 -12.86 -6.09 -1.71
C ARG A 304 -12.61 -7.59 -1.76
N GLU A 305 -13.61 -8.42 -1.47
CA GLU A 305 -13.48 -9.89 -1.58
C GLU A 305 -13.17 -10.31 -3.03
N GLU A 306 -13.85 -9.70 -4.02
CA GLU A 306 -13.57 -9.94 -5.44
C GLU A 306 -12.13 -9.57 -5.81
N PHE A 307 -11.68 -8.38 -5.42
CA PHE A 307 -10.29 -7.94 -5.65
C PHE A 307 -9.27 -8.88 -5.00
N LEU A 308 -9.53 -9.35 -3.78
CA LEU A 308 -8.66 -10.30 -3.08
C LEU A 308 -8.59 -11.64 -3.82
N GLU A 309 -9.71 -12.15 -4.33
CA GLU A 309 -9.75 -13.39 -5.11
C GLU A 309 -8.95 -13.27 -6.41
N GLU A 310 -9.14 -12.19 -7.16
CA GLU A 310 -8.41 -11.93 -8.41
C GLU A 310 -6.92 -11.73 -8.17
N SER A 311 -6.56 -10.99 -7.12
CA SER A 311 -5.15 -10.80 -6.76
C SER A 311 -4.50 -12.09 -6.26
N GLN A 312 -5.23 -12.92 -5.52
CA GLN A 312 -4.76 -14.24 -5.11
C GLN A 312 -4.53 -15.15 -6.31
N ALA A 313 -5.41 -15.12 -7.33
CA ALA A 313 -5.23 -15.87 -8.57
C ALA A 313 -3.98 -15.40 -9.32
N LEU A 314 -3.77 -14.09 -9.45
CA LEU A 314 -2.56 -13.51 -10.02
C LEU A 314 -1.32 -13.99 -9.25
N ARG A 315 -1.34 -13.96 -7.92
CA ARG A 315 -0.26 -14.47 -7.07
C ARG A 315 -0.03 -15.96 -7.19
N ALA A 316 -1.08 -16.76 -7.36
CA ALA A 316 -0.94 -18.19 -7.61
C ALA A 316 -0.20 -18.42 -8.92
N GLN A 317 -0.55 -17.71 -9.99
CA GLN A 317 0.18 -17.76 -11.26
C GLN A 317 1.63 -17.30 -11.11
N ILE A 318 1.86 -16.22 -10.35
CA ILE A 318 3.21 -15.73 -10.03
C ILE A 318 4.00 -16.78 -9.25
N ARG A 319 3.40 -17.40 -8.23
CA ARG A 319 4.04 -18.45 -7.43
C ARG A 319 4.35 -19.68 -8.27
N GLU A 320 3.43 -20.13 -9.12
CA GLU A 320 3.66 -21.23 -10.05
C GLU A 320 4.78 -20.90 -11.03
N MET A 321 4.78 -19.69 -11.58
CA MET A 321 5.86 -19.20 -12.43
C MET A 321 7.20 -19.23 -11.69
N PHE A 322 7.26 -18.74 -10.45
CA PHE A 322 8.48 -18.79 -9.63
C PHE A 322 8.90 -20.20 -9.24
N GLN A 323 7.95 -21.10 -8.94
CA GLN A 323 8.26 -22.50 -8.66
C GLN A 323 8.81 -23.21 -9.89
N TYR A 324 8.21 -22.97 -11.06
CA TYR A 324 8.71 -23.47 -12.33
C TYR A 324 10.12 -22.93 -12.61
N ARG A 325 10.33 -21.62 -12.48
CA ARG A 325 11.66 -20.99 -12.63
C ARG A 325 12.69 -21.59 -11.67
N LYS A 326 12.33 -21.78 -10.40
CA LYS A 326 13.19 -22.42 -9.40
C LYS A 326 13.58 -23.85 -9.80
N ALA A 327 12.64 -24.64 -10.30
CA ALA A 327 12.91 -26.01 -10.76
C ALA A 327 13.86 -26.04 -11.97
N VAL A 328 13.64 -25.15 -12.94
CA VAL A 328 14.51 -24.99 -14.12
C VAL A 328 15.92 -24.54 -13.70
N HIS A 329 16.03 -23.57 -12.80
CA HIS A 329 17.32 -23.11 -12.27
C HIS A 329 18.08 -24.24 -11.58
N GLN A 330 17.42 -24.99 -10.69
CA GLN A 330 18.04 -26.15 -10.03
C GLN A 330 18.59 -27.16 -11.04
N GLN A 331 17.83 -27.46 -12.09
CA GLN A 331 18.29 -28.34 -13.15
C GLN A 331 19.52 -27.79 -13.88
N ASN A 332 19.50 -26.50 -14.27
CA ASN A 332 20.63 -25.87 -14.97
C ASN A 332 21.92 -25.89 -14.12
N VAL A 333 21.79 -25.65 -12.81
CA VAL A 333 22.92 -25.71 -11.88
C VAL A 333 23.47 -27.13 -11.75
N GLU A 334 22.60 -28.14 -11.62
CA GLU A 334 23.00 -29.55 -11.59
C GLU A 334 23.75 -29.96 -12.87
N GLU A 335 23.22 -29.58 -14.04
CA GLU A 335 23.85 -29.84 -15.34
C GLU A 335 25.22 -29.16 -15.45
N PHE A 336 25.36 -27.92 -15.00
CA PHE A 336 26.63 -27.19 -14.98
C PHE A 336 27.68 -27.90 -14.13
N PHE A 337 27.33 -28.33 -12.91
CA PHE A 337 28.25 -29.04 -12.03
C PHE A 337 28.64 -30.41 -12.59
N ALA A 338 27.68 -31.16 -13.17
CA ALA A 338 27.97 -32.43 -13.83
C ALA A 338 28.94 -32.26 -15.01
N ALA A 339 28.75 -31.23 -15.84
CA ALA A 339 29.64 -30.92 -16.96
C ALA A 339 31.05 -30.53 -16.49
N ARG A 340 31.14 -29.71 -15.43
CA ARG A 340 32.42 -29.31 -14.83
C ARG A 340 33.18 -30.51 -14.28
N ASP A 341 32.51 -31.41 -13.57
CA ASP A 341 33.14 -32.58 -12.97
C ASP A 341 33.57 -33.59 -14.03
N ALA A 342 32.78 -33.77 -15.10
CA ALA A 342 33.19 -34.53 -16.28
C ALA A 342 34.45 -33.94 -16.95
N MET A 343 34.52 -32.61 -17.08
CA MET A 343 35.70 -31.93 -17.63
C MET A 343 36.94 -32.10 -16.75
N ARG A 344 36.79 -32.05 -15.42
CA ARG A 344 37.88 -32.32 -14.47
C ARG A 344 38.40 -33.74 -14.61
N GLU A 345 37.52 -34.72 -14.77
CA GLU A 345 37.93 -36.11 -14.90
C GLU A 345 38.66 -36.37 -16.23
N GLN A 346 38.15 -35.81 -17.34
CA GLN A 346 38.86 -35.82 -18.62
C GLN A 346 40.24 -35.14 -18.52
N MET A 347 40.34 -34.04 -17.79
CA MET A 347 41.62 -33.35 -17.57
C MET A 347 42.61 -34.22 -16.77
N LYS A 348 42.15 -34.92 -15.72
CA LYS A 348 42.98 -35.88 -14.98
C LYS A 348 43.46 -37.02 -15.88
N GLU A 349 42.57 -37.64 -16.65
CA GLU A 349 42.94 -38.72 -17.57
C GLU A 349 43.97 -38.26 -18.60
N ARG A 350 43.83 -37.04 -19.13
CA ARG A 350 44.81 -36.44 -20.04
C ARG A 350 46.17 -36.24 -19.38
N ILE A 351 46.18 -35.75 -18.13
CA ILE A 351 47.41 -35.58 -17.35
C ILE A 351 48.08 -36.94 -17.08
N GLU A 352 47.32 -37.95 -16.67
CA GLU A 352 47.83 -39.31 -16.42
C GLU A 352 48.39 -39.96 -17.69
N ASN A 353 47.69 -39.85 -18.82
CA ASN A 353 48.16 -40.36 -20.11
C ASN A 353 49.44 -39.64 -20.56
N TRP A 354 49.51 -38.32 -20.37
CA TRP A 354 50.73 -37.57 -20.66
C TRP A 354 51.90 -37.99 -19.74
N GLN A 355 51.64 -38.23 -18.46
CA GLN A 355 52.66 -38.72 -17.52
C GLN A 355 53.15 -40.13 -17.85
N LYS A 356 52.27 -41.05 -18.27
CA LYS A 356 52.61 -42.43 -18.67
C LYS A 356 53.41 -42.49 -19.97
N ASN A 357 53.18 -41.55 -20.89
CA ASN A 357 53.88 -41.45 -22.18
C ASN A 357 55.02 -40.43 -22.18
N ARG A 358 55.57 -40.10 -21.00
CA ARG A 358 56.77 -39.26 -20.92
C ARG A 358 57.96 -40.00 -21.55
N PRO A 359 58.71 -39.36 -22.46
CA PRO A 359 59.87 -39.96 -23.13
C PRO A 359 61.04 -40.25 -22.17
#